data_AF-A0A3M7QG68-F1
#
_entry.id   AF-A0A3M7QG68-F1
#
_cell.length_a   1.000
_cell.length_b   1.000
_cell.length_c   1.000
_cell.angle_alpha   90.00
_cell.angle_beta   90.00
_cell.angle_gamma   90.00
#
_symmetry.space_group_name_H-M   'P 1'
#
loop_
_entity.id
_entity.type
_entity.pdbx_description
1 polymer ?
#
loop_
_entity_poly.entity_id
_entity_poly.type
_entity_poly.pdbx_seq_one_letter_code
_entity_poly.pdbx_strand_id
1 'polypeptide(L)'
;MKQLLRFDERGIRKSTGDFSAANFNDFSDNVIQGIEYLKNRKETKNSIIGLIGHSKGGSTAMIASDRSKLIKFMVLLGAISVPIEENIYQEIRLEERAKNTSETFIEATIQAYSYIFKVLKSEKNNSIVNKRMELFYENQFLNTSGHVKQNWEIIKKNIFTFIEDLCTPWSRSSIKFDPGKILSRTKIPVLAIWGSKDMIIPSNVNLIPMKTALESAKNKNFSLIVIDSVNHEMQTSRTGFPDEYQIIEETVSPKLLDQIKKWIHQISL
;
A
#
# COMPACT_ATOMS: atom_id res chain seq x y z
N MET A 1 3.81 -21.48 -23.00
CA MET A 1 4.87 -20.51 -22.65
C MET A 1 4.31 -19.54 -21.61
N LYS A 2 5.02 -19.28 -20.51
CA LYS A 2 4.65 -18.23 -19.54
C LYS A 2 5.45 -16.98 -19.88
N GLN A 3 4.82 -15.81 -19.90
CA GLN A 3 5.50 -14.53 -20.14
C GLN A 3 5.27 -13.61 -18.94
N LEU A 4 6.27 -12.78 -18.64
CA LEU A 4 6.21 -11.77 -17.59
C LEU A 4 6.52 -10.41 -18.22
N LEU A 5 5.63 -9.44 -17.98
CA LEU A 5 5.89 -8.04 -18.27
C LEU A 5 6.10 -7.30 -16.94
N ARG A 6 7.24 -6.63 -16.83
CA ARG A 6 7.55 -5.67 -15.76
C ARG A 6 8.09 -4.41 -16.42
N PHE A 7 7.62 -3.26 -15.99
CA PHE A 7 8.09 -1.96 -16.45
C PHE A 7 8.26 -1.02 -15.25
N ASP A 8 9.14 -0.04 -15.38
CA ASP A 8 9.30 1.01 -14.37
C ASP A 8 8.11 1.99 -14.47
N GLU A 9 7.57 2.43 -13.33
CA GLU A 9 6.51 3.44 -13.32
C GLU A 9 6.99 4.77 -13.91
N ARG A 10 6.05 5.61 -14.34
CA ARG A 10 6.38 6.94 -14.87
C ARG A 10 7.27 7.73 -13.91
N GLY A 11 8.31 8.37 -14.44
CA GLY A 11 9.29 9.15 -13.68
C GLY A 11 10.23 8.32 -12.79
N ILE A 12 10.19 6.98 -12.88
CA ILE A 12 11.06 6.09 -12.09
C ILE A 12 12.07 5.41 -13.02
N ARG A 13 13.34 5.41 -12.59
CA ARG A 13 14.46 4.75 -13.28
C ARG A 13 14.53 5.10 -14.77
N LYS A 14 14.23 4.17 -15.67
CA LYS A 14 14.34 4.35 -17.13
C LYS A 14 13.09 4.93 -17.77
N SER A 15 11.97 4.99 -17.06
CA SER A 15 10.71 5.54 -17.57
C SER A 15 10.69 7.07 -17.47
N THR A 16 10.19 7.73 -18.51
CA THR A 16 9.97 9.18 -18.53
C THR A 16 8.70 9.57 -17.75
N GLY A 17 8.44 10.88 -17.62
CA GLY A 17 7.28 11.43 -16.93
C GLY A 17 7.56 11.86 -15.49
N ASP A 18 6.51 12.15 -14.74
CA ASP A 18 6.59 12.63 -13.35
C ASP A 18 5.76 11.73 -12.43
N PHE A 19 6.43 11.08 -11.49
CA PHE A 19 5.80 10.24 -10.48
C PHE A 19 4.96 11.06 -9.50
N SER A 20 5.46 12.23 -9.09
CA SER A 20 4.82 13.07 -8.08
C SER A 20 3.47 13.63 -8.55
N ALA A 21 3.32 13.84 -9.86
CA ALA A 21 2.09 14.29 -10.49
C ALA A 21 1.05 13.15 -10.70
N ALA A 22 1.42 11.90 -10.46
CA ALA A 22 0.60 10.73 -10.76
C ALA A 22 -0.33 10.35 -9.59
N ASN A 23 -1.47 9.73 -9.89
CA ASN A 23 -2.36 9.15 -8.90
C ASN A 23 -2.69 7.66 -9.19
N PHE A 24 -3.50 7.03 -8.34
CA PHE A 24 -3.87 5.63 -8.55
C PHE A 24 -4.56 5.32 -9.90
N ASN A 25 -5.34 6.26 -10.46
CA ASN A 25 -5.92 6.06 -11.78
C ASN A 25 -4.81 6.02 -12.83
N ASP A 26 -3.88 6.97 -12.79
CA ASP A 26 -2.70 7.00 -13.67
C ASP A 26 -1.88 5.70 -13.64
N PHE A 27 -1.60 5.18 -12.44
CA PHE A 27 -0.87 3.92 -12.29
C PHE A 27 -1.66 2.75 -12.88
N SER A 28 -2.96 2.68 -12.62
CA SER A 28 -3.81 1.62 -13.17
C SER A 28 -3.97 1.71 -14.70
N ASP A 29 -3.98 2.92 -15.27
CA ASP A 29 -3.98 3.14 -16.71
C ASP A 29 -2.68 2.64 -17.35
N ASN A 30 -1.53 2.86 -16.71
CA ASN A 30 -0.27 2.31 -17.19
C ASN A 30 -0.26 0.76 -17.17
N VAL A 31 -0.85 0.15 -16.13
CA VAL A 31 -1.02 -1.31 -16.08
C VAL A 31 -1.94 -1.81 -17.20
N ILE A 32 -3.08 -1.16 -17.43
CA ILE A 32 -4.02 -1.54 -18.50
C ILE A 32 -3.35 -1.42 -19.89
N GLN A 33 -2.59 -0.36 -20.14
CA GLN A 33 -1.82 -0.21 -21.38
C GLN A 33 -0.77 -1.32 -21.55
N GLY A 34 -0.10 -1.74 -20.46
CA GLY A 34 0.81 -2.90 -20.50
C GLY A 34 0.10 -4.20 -20.87
N ILE A 35 -1.15 -4.39 -20.42
CA ILE A 35 -1.98 -5.54 -20.79
C ILE A 35 -2.38 -5.48 -22.26
N GLU A 36 -2.80 -4.32 -22.75
CA GLU A 36 -3.14 -4.11 -24.16
C GLU A 36 -1.93 -4.35 -25.07
N TYR A 37 -0.75 -3.89 -24.66
CA TYR A 37 0.50 -4.20 -25.33
C TYR A 37 0.71 -5.71 -25.46
N LEU A 38 0.55 -6.48 -24.38
CA LEU A 38 0.64 -7.95 -24.44
C LEU A 38 -0.42 -8.54 -25.37
N LYS A 39 -1.67 -8.04 -25.34
CA LYS A 39 -2.75 -8.56 -26.20
C LYS A 39 -2.51 -8.31 -27.69
N ASN A 40 -1.75 -7.28 -28.05
CA ASN A 40 -1.42 -6.96 -29.43
C ASN A 40 -0.21 -7.74 -29.98
N ARG A 41 0.50 -8.51 -29.16
CA ARG A 41 1.61 -9.36 -29.60
C ARG A 41 1.11 -10.73 -30.05
N LYS A 42 1.69 -11.25 -31.14
CA LYS A 42 1.31 -12.56 -31.71
C LYS A 42 1.44 -13.69 -30.67
N GLU A 43 2.43 -13.61 -29.80
CA GLU A 43 2.74 -14.65 -28.81
C GLU A 43 1.78 -14.66 -27.61
N THR A 44 1.12 -13.53 -27.30
CA THR A 44 0.31 -13.35 -26.07
C THR A 44 -1.14 -12.92 -26.31
N LYS A 45 -1.56 -12.71 -27.56
CA LYS A 45 -2.94 -12.30 -27.90
C LYS A 45 -4.04 -13.15 -27.26
N ASN A 46 -3.81 -14.47 -27.20
CA ASN A 46 -4.76 -15.43 -26.65
C ASN A 46 -4.42 -15.85 -25.21
N SER A 47 -3.41 -15.25 -24.59
CA SER A 47 -3.02 -15.59 -23.22
C SER A 47 -4.04 -15.08 -22.22
N ILE A 48 -4.20 -15.84 -21.14
CA ILE A 48 -4.87 -15.40 -19.93
C ILE A 48 -3.89 -14.50 -19.17
N ILE A 49 -4.33 -13.31 -18.79
CA ILE A 49 -3.51 -12.30 -18.16
C ILE A 49 -4.01 -12.08 -16.73
N GLY A 50 -3.10 -12.11 -15.77
CA GLY A 50 -3.36 -11.70 -14.40
C GLY A 50 -2.30 -10.72 -13.92
N LEU A 51 -2.51 -10.18 -12.73
CA LEU A 51 -1.62 -9.19 -12.12
C LEU A 51 -0.96 -9.75 -10.87
N ILE A 52 0.31 -9.40 -10.66
CA ILE A 52 1.00 -9.56 -9.38
C ILE A 52 1.31 -8.16 -8.88
N GLY A 53 0.72 -7.76 -7.74
CA GLY A 53 0.89 -6.43 -7.16
C GLY A 53 1.41 -6.53 -5.73
N HIS A 54 2.52 -5.85 -5.45
CA HIS A 54 3.12 -5.75 -4.12
C HIS A 54 2.84 -4.38 -3.51
N SER A 55 2.42 -4.34 -2.25
CA SER A 55 2.17 -3.10 -1.48
C SER A 55 1.25 -2.16 -2.27
N LYS A 56 1.69 -0.93 -2.60
CA LYS A 56 1.00 0.00 -3.52
C LYS A 56 0.54 -0.67 -4.82
N GLY A 57 1.38 -1.52 -5.42
CA GLY A 57 1.06 -2.26 -6.64
C GLY A 57 -0.14 -3.20 -6.48
N GLY A 58 -0.42 -3.67 -5.26
CA GLY A 58 -1.64 -4.43 -4.95
C GLY A 58 -2.89 -3.58 -5.11
N SER A 59 -2.91 -2.36 -4.57
CA SER A 59 -3.99 -1.39 -4.76
C SER A 59 -4.16 -1.01 -6.24
N THR A 60 -3.05 -0.77 -6.95
CA THR A 60 -3.07 -0.54 -8.40
C THR A 60 -3.69 -1.72 -9.17
N ALA A 61 -3.35 -2.97 -8.79
CA ALA A 61 -3.90 -4.16 -9.40
C ALA A 61 -5.42 -4.29 -9.15
N MET A 62 -5.88 -4.01 -7.93
CA MET A 62 -7.31 -3.96 -7.60
C MET A 62 -8.05 -2.98 -8.51
N ILE A 63 -7.56 -1.75 -8.62
CA ILE A 63 -8.18 -0.69 -9.44
C ILE A 63 -8.17 -1.08 -10.93
N ALA A 64 -7.04 -1.58 -11.44
CA ALA A 64 -6.95 -2.02 -12.83
C ALA A 64 -7.93 -3.16 -13.13
N SER A 65 -8.08 -4.13 -12.20
CA SER A 65 -8.99 -5.27 -12.38
C SER A 65 -10.47 -4.90 -12.35
N ASP A 66 -10.83 -3.85 -11.59
CA ASP A 66 -12.18 -3.31 -11.56
C ASP A 66 -12.52 -2.59 -12.89
N ARG A 67 -11.50 -1.97 -13.50
CA ARG A 67 -11.62 -1.19 -14.74
C ARG A 67 -11.49 -2.03 -16.02
N SER A 68 -10.84 -3.20 -15.99
CA SER A 68 -10.57 -4.00 -17.19
C SER A 68 -10.94 -5.47 -17.05
N LYS A 69 -11.82 -5.94 -17.94
CA LYS A 69 -12.21 -7.36 -18.04
C LYS A 69 -11.12 -8.25 -18.65
N LEU A 70 -10.02 -7.68 -19.12
CA LEU A 70 -8.87 -8.42 -19.64
C LEU A 70 -8.08 -9.12 -18.52
N ILE A 71 -8.17 -8.62 -17.30
CA ILE A 71 -7.52 -9.19 -16.11
C ILE A 71 -8.38 -10.33 -15.59
N LYS A 72 -7.79 -11.52 -15.50
CA LYS A 72 -8.49 -12.77 -15.14
C LYS A 72 -8.13 -13.30 -13.76
N PHE A 73 -7.08 -12.79 -13.12
CA PHE A 73 -6.76 -13.10 -11.73
C PHE A 73 -5.82 -12.04 -11.13
N MET A 74 -5.72 -12.02 -9.81
CA MET A 74 -4.75 -11.18 -9.09
C MET A 74 -3.99 -11.99 -8.03
N VAL A 75 -2.71 -11.66 -7.88
CA VAL A 75 -1.84 -12.04 -6.75
C VAL A 75 -1.45 -10.75 -6.03
N LEU A 76 -1.83 -10.63 -4.77
CA LEU A 76 -1.66 -9.45 -3.94
C LEU A 76 -0.64 -9.78 -2.83
N LEU A 77 0.49 -9.09 -2.82
CA LEU A 77 1.59 -9.33 -1.88
C LEU A 77 1.69 -8.16 -0.91
N GLY A 78 1.50 -8.38 0.38
CA GLY A 78 1.50 -7.30 1.38
C GLY A 78 0.54 -6.16 1.01
N ALA A 79 -0.64 -6.48 0.48
CA ALA A 79 -1.57 -5.46 -0.02
C ALA A 79 -2.58 -5.06 1.07
N ILE A 80 -2.93 -3.78 1.09
CA ILE A 80 -3.92 -3.25 2.02
C ILE A 80 -5.35 -3.61 1.59
N SER A 81 -6.21 -3.94 2.54
CA SER A 81 -7.64 -4.22 2.31
C SER A 81 -8.60 -3.29 3.08
N VAL A 82 -8.06 -2.38 3.87
CA VAL A 82 -8.78 -1.36 4.65
C VAL A 82 -8.41 0.04 4.15
N PRO A 83 -9.16 1.09 4.50
CA PRO A 83 -8.70 2.47 4.29
C PRO A 83 -7.30 2.69 4.85
N ILE A 84 -6.45 3.43 4.13
CA ILE A 84 -5.03 3.60 4.50
C ILE A 84 -4.82 4.16 5.91
N GLU A 85 -5.73 4.99 6.41
CA GLU A 85 -5.66 5.53 7.77
C GLU A 85 -5.71 4.43 8.84
N GLU A 86 -6.55 3.40 8.65
CA GLU A 86 -6.70 2.30 9.61
C GLU A 86 -5.43 1.46 9.68
N ASN A 87 -4.80 1.23 8.53
CA ASN A 87 -3.54 0.52 8.45
C ASN A 87 -2.40 1.32 9.10
N ILE A 88 -2.29 2.62 8.83
CA ILE A 88 -1.27 3.49 9.41
C ILE A 88 -1.38 3.56 10.93
N TYR A 89 -2.60 3.61 11.49
CA TYR A 89 -2.74 3.56 12.96
C TYR A 89 -2.20 2.26 13.56
N GLN A 90 -2.24 1.16 12.82
CA GLN A 90 -1.77 -0.13 13.29
C GLN A 90 -0.26 -0.29 13.10
N GLU A 91 0.28 0.21 11.99
CA GLU A 91 1.72 0.39 11.78
C GLU A 91 2.35 1.20 12.92
N ILE A 92 1.77 2.36 13.27
CA ILE A 92 2.23 3.19 14.41
C ILE A 92 2.23 2.39 15.72
N ARG A 93 1.15 1.65 16.02
CA ARG A 93 1.09 0.82 17.24
C ARG A 93 2.19 -0.24 17.27
N LEU A 94 2.42 -0.91 16.14
CA LEU A 94 3.41 -1.98 16.04
C LEU A 94 4.84 -1.45 16.20
N GLU A 95 5.14 -0.35 15.51
CA GLU A 95 6.45 0.28 15.56
C GLU A 95 6.77 0.82 16.96
N GLU A 96 5.87 1.61 17.54
CA GLU A 96 6.12 2.26 18.82
C GLU A 96 6.11 1.28 20.00
N ARG A 97 5.29 0.22 19.97
CA ARG A 97 5.37 -0.84 20.98
C ARG A 97 6.68 -1.59 20.92
N ALA A 98 7.24 -1.83 19.73
CA ALA A 98 8.54 -2.47 19.60
C ALA A 98 9.69 -1.61 20.15
N LYS A 99 9.52 -0.29 20.18
CA LYS A 99 10.43 0.67 20.83
C LYS A 99 10.21 0.79 22.35
N ASN A 100 9.24 0.06 22.91
CA ASN A 100 8.80 0.17 24.31
C ASN A 100 8.27 1.57 24.68
N THR A 101 7.67 2.26 23.71
CA THR A 101 7.03 3.56 23.93
C THR A 101 5.73 3.40 24.73
N SER A 102 5.33 4.43 25.50
CA SER A 102 4.11 4.38 26.31
C SER A 102 2.83 4.40 25.48
N GLU A 103 1.79 3.67 25.91
CA GLU A 103 0.47 3.69 25.25
C GLU A 103 -0.12 5.11 25.15
N THR A 104 0.16 5.97 26.13
CA THR A 104 -0.25 7.37 26.11
C THR A 104 0.35 8.15 24.93
N PHE A 105 1.61 7.90 24.60
CA PHE A 105 2.28 8.54 23.47
C PHE A 105 1.78 7.96 22.13
N ILE A 106 1.55 6.65 22.08
CA ILE A 106 1.01 5.97 20.91
C ILE A 106 -0.35 6.55 20.54
N GLU A 107 -1.26 6.65 21.51
CA GLU A 107 -2.60 7.19 21.26
C GLU A 107 -2.56 8.70 20.93
N ALA A 108 -1.64 9.47 21.52
CA ALA A 108 -1.43 10.88 21.12
C ALA A 108 -0.96 11.00 19.66
N THR A 109 -0.05 10.13 19.23
CA THR A 109 0.43 10.07 17.85
C THR A 109 -0.70 9.71 16.88
N ILE A 110 -1.51 8.70 17.22
CA ILE A 110 -2.67 8.29 16.40
C ILE A 110 -3.71 9.41 16.31
N GLN A 111 -3.96 10.15 17.39
CA GLN A 111 -4.85 11.32 17.36
C GLN A 111 -4.32 12.42 16.42
N ALA A 112 -3.01 12.66 16.39
CA ALA A 112 -2.39 13.59 15.45
C ALA A 112 -2.60 13.13 13.99
N TYR A 113 -2.33 11.85 13.68
CA TYR A 113 -2.60 11.29 12.34
C TYR A 113 -4.08 11.34 11.96
N SER A 114 -4.98 11.10 12.91
CA SER A 114 -6.42 11.22 12.69
C SER A 114 -6.84 12.63 12.30
N TYR A 115 -6.30 13.64 12.97
CA TYR A 115 -6.49 15.03 12.55
C TYR A 115 -5.97 15.26 11.13
N ILE A 116 -4.79 14.73 10.81
CA ILE A 116 -4.18 14.86 9.48
C ILE A 116 -5.10 14.32 8.39
N PHE A 117 -5.56 13.07 8.53
CA PHE A 117 -6.49 12.45 7.57
C PHE A 117 -7.81 13.21 7.47
N LYS A 118 -8.35 13.70 8.59
CA LYS A 118 -9.59 14.51 8.59
C LYS A 118 -9.43 15.76 7.73
N VAL A 119 -8.33 16.51 7.88
CA VAL A 119 -8.08 17.69 7.06
C VAL A 119 -7.88 17.28 5.60
N LEU A 120 -7.05 16.28 5.31
CA LEU A 120 -6.75 15.85 3.94
C LEU A 120 -7.98 15.31 3.18
N LYS A 121 -8.96 14.76 3.89
CA LYS A 121 -10.24 14.33 3.31
C LYS A 121 -11.19 15.49 3.05
N SER A 122 -11.17 16.52 3.91
CA SER A 122 -12.11 17.66 3.83
C SER A 122 -11.64 18.81 2.95
N GLU A 123 -10.32 19.00 2.78
CA GLU A 123 -9.73 20.16 2.13
C GLU A 123 -8.88 19.75 0.92
N LYS A 124 -9.16 20.33 -0.25
CA LYS A 124 -8.45 20.05 -1.51
C LYS A 124 -7.30 21.03 -1.76
N ASN A 125 -7.36 22.24 -1.20
CA ASN A 125 -6.34 23.27 -1.38
C ASN A 125 -5.14 22.99 -0.48
N ASN A 126 -4.01 22.64 -1.09
CA ASN A 126 -2.78 22.31 -0.36
C ASN A 126 -2.27 23.47 0.51
N SER A 127 -2.43 24.74 0.09
CA SER A 127 -2.04 25.88 0.92
C SER A 127 -2.88 25.99 2.20
N ILE A 128 -4.17 25.64 2.13
CA ILE A 128 -5.04 25.61 3.32
C ILE A 128 -4.67 24.42 4.21
N VAL A 129 -4.38 23.26 3.63
CA VAL A 129 -3.89 22.10 4.40
C VAL A 129 -2.59 22.43 5.12
N ASN A 130 -1.59 22.97 4.42
CA ASN A 130 -0.30 23.36 5.00
C ASN A 130 -0.49 24.30 6.18
N LYS A 131 -1.30 25.35 6.02
CA LYS A 131 -1.58 26.31 7.09
C LYS A 131 -2.28 25.66 8.29
N ARG A 132 -3.26 24.77 8.07
CA ARG A 132 -3.96 24.07 9.16
C ARG A 132 -3.04 23.12 9.92
N MET A 133 -2.16 22.43 9.22
CA MET A 133 -1.18 21.53 9.84
C MET A 133 -0.11 22.30 10.60
N GLU A 134 0.44 23.36 10.02
CA GLU A 134 1.39 24.24 10.70
C GLU A 134 0.83 24.75 12.03
N LEU A 135 -0.40 25.28 12.02
CA LEU A 135 -1.08 25.73 13.24
C LEU A 135 -1.35 24.60 14.24
N PHE A 136 -1.71 23.41 13.76
CA PHE A 136 -1.92 22.25 14.63
C PHE A 136 -0.62 21.87 15.36
N TYR A 137 0.48 21.75 14.63
CA TYR A 137 1.78 21.39 15.21
C TYR A 137 2.37 22.50 16.07
N GLU A 138 2.21 23.77 15.70
CA GLU A 138 2.65 24.91 16.50
C GLU A 138 1.95 24.91 17.87
N ASN A 139 0.63 24.73 17.89
CA ASN A 139 -0.12 24.66 19.14
C ASN A 139 0.26 23.44 20.00
N GLN A 140 0.45 22.27 19.38
CA GLN A 140 0.93 21.06 20.06
C GLN A 140 2.32 21.28 20.68
N PHE A 141 3.26 21.85 19.91
CA PHE A 141 4.62 22.15 20.36
C PHE A 141 4.64 23.15 21.52
N LEU A 142 3.89 24.25 21.41
CA LEU A 142 3.81 25.28 22.46
C LEU A 142 3.22 24.73 23.76
N ASN A 143 2.26 23.81 23.69
CA ASN A 143 1.61 23.22 24.86
C ASN A 143 2.45 22.13 25.56
N THR A 144 3.42 21.52 24.87
CA THR A 144 4.18 20.36 25.37
C THR A 144 5.62 20.65 25.75
N SER A 145 6.23 21.73 25.23
CA SER A 145 7.71 21.85 25.23
C SER A 145 8.33 22.82 26.25
N GLY A 146 7.60 23.62 27.03
CA GLY A 146 8.19 24.42 28.12
C GLY A 146 9.43 25.30 27.79
N HIS A 147 9.60 25.71 26.51
CA HIS A 147 10.76 26.35 25.83
C HIS A 147 11.59 25.36 24.99
N VAL A 148 11.83 25.56 23.68
CA VAL A 148 12.77 26.54 23.08
C VAL A 148 12.41 26.77 21.59
N LYS A 149 12.18 28.04 21.17
CA LYS A 149 11.93 28.45 19.76
C LYS A 149 13.04 28.04 18.77
N GLN A 150 14.25 27.80 19.25
CA GLN A 150 15.45 27.53 18.44
C GLN A 150 15.39 26.21 17.66
N ASN A 151 14.57 25.24 18.09
CA ASN A 151 14.34 23.97 17.35
C ASN A 151 13.10 24.02 16.45
N TRP A 152 12.24 25.03 16.62
CA TRP A 152 10.97 25.11 15.88
C TRP A 152 11.19 25.22 14.38
N GLU A 153 12.17 25.99 13.90
CA GLU A 153 12.40 26.14 12.45
C GLU A 153 12.80 24.83 11.76
N ILE A 154 13.59 23.98 12.44
CA ILE A 154 13.97 22.66 11.92
C ILE A 154 12.76 21.71 11.95
N ILE A 155 12.04 21.69 13.07
CA ILE A 155 10.83 20.88 13.24
C ILE A 155 9.78 21.28 12.19
N LYS A 156 9.56 22.59 12.01
CA LYS A 156 8.68 23.18 11.02
C LYS A 156 9.06 22.77 9.60
N LYS A 157 10.36 22.79 9.26
CA LYS A 157 10.83 22.32 7.94
C LYS A 157 10.48 20.85 7.72
N ASN A 158 10.73 19.98 8.70
CA ASN A 158 10.42 18.55 8.59
C ASN A 158 8.91 18.30 8.48
N ILE A 159 8.12 19.01 9.28
CA ILE A 159 6.65 18.99 9.20
C ILE A 159 6.19 19.44 7.81
N PHE A 160 6.75 20.52 7.28
CA PHE A 160 6.38 21.05 5.97
C PHE A 160 6.63 20.02 4.86
N THR A 161 7.81 19.42 4.82
CA THR A 161 8.13 18.35 3.86
C THR A 161 7.18 17.17 3.99
N PHE A 162 6.91 16.71 5.22
CA PHE A 162 5.96 15.64 5.46
C PHE A 162 4.53 15.98 4.96
N ILE A 163 4.06 17.21 5.18
CA ILE A 163 2.74 17.64 4.69
C ILE A 163 2.72 17.70 3.15
N GLU A 164 3.78 18.18 2.52
CA GLU A 164 3.89 18.23 1.06
C GLU A 164 3.77 16.84 0.44
N ASP A 165 4.44 15.83 1.03
CA ASP A 165 4.36 14.43 0.57
C ASP A 165 2.94 13.88 0.66
N LEU A 166 2.21 14.22 1.73
CA LEU A 166 0.80 13.85 1.92
C LEU A 166 -0.16 14.61 0.98
N CYS A 167 0.30 15.73 0.42
CA CYS A 167 -0.46 16.57 -0.50
C CYS A 167 -0.29 16.18 -1.98
N THR A 168 0.61 15.25 -2.30
CA THR A 168 0.79 14.75 -3.66
C THR A 168 -0.50 14.09 -4.20
N PRO A 169 -0.78 14.18 -5.52
CA PRO A 169 -1.88 13.47 -6.17
C PRO A 169 -1.99 11.99 -5.79
N TRP A 170 -0.85 11.30 -5.72
CA TRP A 170 -0.73 9.93 -5.27
C TRP A 170 -1.27 9.76 -3.84
N SER A 171 -0.72 10.48 -2.85
CA SER A 171 -1.12 10.38 -1.45
C SER A 171 -2.61 10.71 -1.26
N ARG A 172 -3.09 11.77 -1.92
CA ARG A 172 -4.51 12.15 -1.91
C ARG A 172 -5.42 11.08 -2.49
N SER A 173 -4.98 10.39 -3.55
CA SER A 173 -5.73 9.28 -4.13
C SER A 173 -5.74 8.06 -3.22
N SER A 174 -4.64 7.81 -2.52
CA SER A 174 -4.52 6.72 -1.55
C SER A 174 -5.43 6.90 -0.33
N ILE A 175 -5.51 8.13 0.20
CA ILE A 175 -6.43 8.47 1.30
C ILE A 175 -7.90 8.28 0.93
N LYS A 176 -8.26 8.48 -0.34
CA LYS A 176 -9.63 8.30 -0.85
C LYS A 176 -9.92 6.87 -1.28
N PHE A 177 -8.88 6.07 -1.52
CA PHE A 177 -9.03 4.72 -2.00
C PHE A 177 -9.58 3.83 -0.88
N ASP A 178 -10.64 3.10 -1.21
CA ASP A 178 -11.29 2.15 -0.32
C ASP A 178 -11.17 0.76 -0.98
N PRO A 179 -10.18 -0.06 -0.55
CA PRO A 179 -9.98 -1.39 -1.12
C PRO A 179 -11.21 -2.29 -0.95
N GLY A 180 -11.90 -2.17 0.20
CA GLY A 180 -13.07 -2.97 0.54
C GLY A 180 -14.20 -2.81 -0.48
N LYS A 181 -14.40 -1.60 -1.02
CA LYS A 181 -15.35 -1.37 -2.12
C LYS A 181 -15.02 -2.19 -3.36
N ILE A 182 -13.76 -2.24 -3.80
CA ILE A 182 -13.39 -3.03 -4.99
C ILE A 182 -13.45 -4.53 -4.67
N LEU A 183 -12.90 -4.94 -3.54
CA LEU A 183 -12.85 -6.34 -3.14
C LEU A 183 -14.26 -6.94 -3.00
N SER A 184 -15.24 -6.18 -2.48
CA SER A 184 -16.65 -6.60 -2.33
C SER A 184 -17.42 -6.82 -3.64
N ARG A 185 -16.82 -6.51 -4.79
CA ARG A 185 -17.36 -6.82 -6.12
C ARG A 185 -16.39 -7.60 -7.01
N THR A 186 -15.23 -8.00 -6.47
CA THR A 186 -14.20 -8.73 -7.22
C THR A 186 -14.60 -10.21 -7.35
N LYS A 187 -14.79 -10.67 -8.60
CA LYS A 187 -15.21 -12.05 -8.93
C LYS A 187 -14.11 -12.92 -9.52
N ILE A 188 -13.03 -12.30 -10.00
CA ILE A 188 -11.88 -13.03 -10.55
C ILE A 188 -11.12 -13.75 -9.41
N PRO A 189 -10.39 -14.84 -9.70
CA PRO A 189 -9.52 -15.46 -8.72
C PRO A 189 -8.54 -14.49 -8.04
N VAL A 190 -8.41 -14.60 -6.71
CA VAL A 190 -7.51 -13.76 -5.90
C VAL A 190 -6.63 -14.61 -4.99
N LEU A 191 -5.32 -14.45 -5.10
CA LEU A 191 -4.37 -14.87 -4.07
C LEU A 191 -3.92 -13.64 -3.31
N ALA A 192 -4.01 -13.64 -1.99
CA ALA A 192 -3.39 -12.62 -1.17
C ALA A 192 -2.43 -13.26 -0.18
N ILE A 193 -1.22 -12.72 -0.10
CA ILE A 193 -0.15 -13.22 0.76
C ILE A 193 0.40 -12.07 1.58
N TRP A 194 0.53 -12.29 2.89
CA TRP A 194 1.25 -11.41 3.80
C TRP A 194 2.36 -12.19 4.49
N GLY A 195 3.37 -11.49 4.98
CA GLY A 195 4.32 -12.05 5.93
C GLY A 195 3.85 -11.86 7.37
N SER A 196 4.16 -12.81 8.27
CA SER A 196 3.81 -12.67 9.70
C SER A 196 4.60 -11.56 10.41
N LYS A 197 5.66 -11.06 9.78
CA LYS A 197 6.48 -9.91 10.23
C LYS A 197 6.36 -8.72 9.29
N ASP A 198 5.29 -8.65 8.50
CA ASP A 198 4.96 -7.43 7.76
C ASP A 198 4.47 -6.37 8.76
N MET A 199 5.34 -5.44 9.13
CA MET A 199 5.03 -4.37 10.08
C MET A 199 4.38 -3.16 9.42
N ILE A 200 4.39 -3.08 8.09
CA ILE A 200 3.87 -1.95 7.31
C ILE A 200 2.41 -2.21 6.92
N ILE A 201 2.10 -3.42 6.43
CA ILE A 201 0.75 -3.85 6.07
C ILE A 201 0.44 -5.16 6.81
N PRO A 202 0.18 -5.07 8.12
CA PRO A 202 0.12 -6.25 8.96
C PRO A 202 -1.14 -7.09 8.68
N SER A 203 -0.97 -8.41 8.66
CA SER A 203 -2.02 -9.35 8.26
C SER A 203 -3.18 -9.39 9.24
N ASN A 204 -2.96 -9.11 10.53
CA ASN A 204 -4.01 -9.07 11.55
C ASN A 204 -5.07 -7.98 11.29
N VAL A 205 -4.72 -6.92 10.56
CA VAL A 205 -5.63 -5.83 10.17
C VAL A 205 -6.24 -6.08 8.80
N ASN A 206 -5.52 -6.74 7.89
CA ASN A 206 -5.92 -6.84 6.49
C ASN A 206 -6.59 -8.19 6.11
N LEU A 207 -6.25 -9.29 6.79
CA LEU A 207 -6.74 -10.62 6.39
C LEU A 207 -8.26 -10.74 6.52
N ILE A 208 -8.82 -10.38 7.69
CA ILE A 208 -10.25 -10.52 7.96
C ILE A 208 -11.08 -9.56 7.08
N PRO A 209 -10.73 -8.26 6.94
CA PRO A 209 -11.46 -7.38 6.02
C PRO A 209 -11.40 -7.84 4.56
N MET A 210 -10.25 -8.33 4.07
CA MET A 210 -10.18 -8.88 2.71
C MET A 210 -11.09 -10.10 2.54
N LYS A 211 -11.08 -11.04 3.50
CA LYS A 211 -11.95 -12.22 3.50
C LYS A 211 -13.42 -11.81 3.43
N THR A 212 -13.84 -10.95 4.35
CA THR A 212 -15.23 -10.46 4.44
C THR A 212 -15.66 -9.78 3.14
N ALA A 213 -14.80 -8.94 2.55
CA ALA A 213 -15.09 -8.28 1.29
C ALA A 213 -15.26 -9.31 0.15
N LEU A 214 -14.30 -10.22 -0.05
CA LEU A 214 -14.39 -11.24 -1.11
C LEU A 214 -15.57 -12.21 -0.92
N GLU A 215 -15.93 -12.54 0.31
CA GLU A 215 -17.12 -13.33 0.64
C GLU A 215 -18.42 -12.57 0.31
N SER A 216 -18.49 -11.27 0.61
CA SER A 216 -19.63 -10.41 0.20
C SER A 216 -19.75 -10.32 -1.33
N ALA A 217 -18.60 -10.37 -2.02
CA ALA A 217 -18.53 -10.50 -3.46
C ALA A 217 -18.96 -11.88 -3.95
N LYS A 218 -19.35 -12.84 -3.09
CA LYS A 218 -19.62 -14.24 -3.45
C LYS A 218 -18.49 -14.84 -4.30
N ASN A 219 -17.25 -14.40 -4.07
CA ASN A 219 -16.09 -14.93 -4.77
C ASN A 219 -15.78 -16.31 -4.18
N LYS A 220 -15.77 -17.33 -5.04
CA LYS A 220 -15.51 -18.72 -4.64
C LYS A 220 -14.05 -19.13 -4.81
N ASN A 221 -13.24 -18.29 -5.45
CA ASN A 221 -11.90 -18.59 -5.90
C ASN A 221 -10.91 -17.62 -5.27
N PHE A 222 -10.79 -17.63 -3.94
CA PHE A 222 -9.75 -16.85 -3.28
C PHE A 222 -8.95 -17.67 -2.28
N SER A 223 -7.71 -17.26 -2.06
CA SER A 223 -6.79 -17.85 -1.09
C SER A 223 -6.08 -16.74 -0.35
N LEU A 224 -6.12 -16.78 0.99
CA LEU A 224 -5.47 -15.81 1.86
C LEU A 224 -4.42 -16.55 2.68
N ILE A 225 -3.15 -16.14 2.56
CA ILE A 225 -2.01 -16.84 3.15
C ILE A 225 -1.19 -15.87 4.00
N VAL A 226 -0.78 -16.32 5.18
CA VAL A 226 0.26 -15.65 5.97
C VAL A 226 1.47 -16.56 6.02
N ILE A 227 2.62 -16.05 5.58
CA ILE A 227 3.87 -16.80 5.58
C ILE A 227 4.67 -16.42 6.81
N ASP A 228 5.04 -17.44 7.57
CA ASP A 228 5.79 -17.22 8.80
C ASP A 228 7.17 -16.60 8.54
N SER A 229 7.54 -15.66 9.39
CA SER A 229 8.83 -14.98 9.44
C SER A 229 9.19 -14.26 8.15
N VAL A 230 8.20 -13.69 7.45
CA VAL A 230 8.39 -12.87 6.25
C VAL A 230 8.02 -11.40 6.53
N ASN A 231 8.83 -10.45 6.06
CA ASN A 231 8.60 -9.00 6.21
C ASN A 231 7.77 -8.39 5.07
N HIS A 232 7.64 -7.06 5.05
CA HIS A 232 6.91 -6.33 4.01
C HIS A 232 7.51 -6.45 2.61
N GLU A 233 8.83 -6.56 2.49
CA GLU A 233 9.54 -6.76 1.22
C GLU A 233 9.48 -8.22 0.74
N MET A 234 8.67 -9.05 1.41
CA MET A 234 8.48 -10.47 1.10
C MET A 234 9.75 -11.31 1.31
N GLN A 235 10.64 -10.87 2.20
CA GLN A 235 11.89 -11.54 2.57
C GLN A 235 11.74 -12.23 3.94
N THR A 236 12.48 -13.31 4.12
CA THR A 236 12.64 -13.99 5.41
C THR A 236 13.37 -13.07 6.37
N SER A 237 12.78 -12.88 7.55
CA SER A 237 13.02 -11.72 8.39
C SER A 237 13.07 -12.12 9.86
N ARG A 238 13.95 -11.45 10.62
CA ARG A 238 14.06 -11.65 12.07
C ARG A 238 13.13 -10.71 12.81
N THR A 239 13.13 -9.44 12.46
CA THR A 239 12.42 -8.40 13.23
C THR A 239 11.18 -7.86 12.51
N GLY A 240 11.20 -7.84 11.17
CA GLY A 240 10.14 -7.25 10.35
C GLY A 240 10.30 -5.77 10.08
N PHE A 241 11.29 -5.12 10.70
CA PHE A 241 11.50 -3.67 10.59
C PHE A 241 12.33 -3.28 9.37
N PRO A 242 12.13 -2.07 8.82
CA PRO A 242 12.87 -1.60 7.65
C PRO A 242 14.40 -1.64 7.76
N ASP A 243 14.95 -1.52 8.98
CA ASP A 243 16.40 -1.50 9.22
C ASP A 243 17.13 -2.77 8.74
N GLU A 244 16.45 -3.92 8.66
CA GLU A 244 17.05 -5.16 8.13
C GLU A 244 16.89 -5.34 6.62
N TYR A 245 16.02 -4.57 5.93
CA TYR A 245 15.66 -4.85 4.54
C TYR A 245 16.86 -4.82 3.58
N GLN A 246 17.75 -3.84 3.76
CA GLN A 246 18.94 -3.68 2.92
C GLN A 246 20.08 -4.65 3.27
N ILE A 247 19.99 -5.29 4.44
CA ILE A 247 21.02 -6.21 4.94
C ILE A 247 20.67 -7.66 4.60
N ILE A 248 19.38 -7.97 4.42
CA ILE A 248 18.92 -9.28 3.97
C ILE A 248 19.29 -9.51 2.50
N GLU A 249 20.15 -10.49 2.24
CA GLU A 249 20.57 -10.87 0.87
C GLU A 249 19.41 -11.47 0.04
N GLU A 250 18.45 -12.11 0.68
CA GLU A 250 17.30 -12.72 0.03
C GLU A 250 16.45 -11.65 -0.68
N THR A 251 16.24 -11.79 -1.99
CA THR A 251 15.37 -10.87 -2.74
C THR A 251 13.89 -11.08 -2.44
N VAL A 252 13.46 -12.35 -2.36
CA VAL A 252 12.09 -12.76 -2.05
C VAL A 252 12.10 -14.18 -1.51
N SER A 253 11.27 -14.47 -0.52
CA SER A 253 11.19 -15.77 0.13
C SER A 253 10.85 -16.88 -0.88
N PRO A 254 11.65 -17.95 -0.98
CA PRO A 254 11.32 -19.13 -1.78
C PRO A 254 10.00 -19.77 -1.36
N LYS A 255 9.64 -19.68 -0.06
CA LYS A 255 8.35 -20.15 0.45
C LYS A 255 7.20 -19.40 -0.22
N LEU A 256 7.32 -18.09 -0.38
CA LEU A 256 6.33 -17.25 -1.05
C LEU A 256 6.23 -17.59 -2.53
N LEU A 257 7.36 -17.72 -3.22
CA LEU A 257 7.37 -18.09 -4.63
C LEU A 257 6.71 -19.45 -4.90
N ASP A 258 6.92 -20.42 -4.00
CA ASP A 258 6.29 -21.73 -4.09
C ASP A 258 4.76 -21.64 -3.93
N GLN A 259 4.25 -20.81 -3.02
CA GLN A 259 2.80 -20.58 -2.87
C GLN A 259 2.20 -19.95 -4.14
N ILE A 260 2.83 -18.92 -4.69
CA ILE A 260 2.38 -18.29 -5.94
C ILE A 260 2.36 -19.31 -7.08
N LYS A 261 3.45 -20.08 -7.23
CA LYS A 261 3.58 -21.09 -8.27
C LYS A 261 2.46 -22.14 -8.15
N LYS A 262 2.28 -22.71 -6.96
CA LYS A 262 1.25 -23.72 -6.69
C LYS A 262 -0.14 -23.19 -7.00
N TRP A 263 -0.46 -22.00 -6.52
CA TRP A 263 -1.76 -21.39 -6.74
C TRP A 263 -2.04 -21.09 -8.22
N ILE A 264 -1.08 -20.52 -8.95
CA ILE A 264 -1.22 -20.26 -10.40
C ILE A 264 -1.47 -21.57 -11.19
N HIS A 265 -0.92 -22.69 -10.74
CA HIS A 265 -1.17 -24.00 -11.36
C HIS A 265 -2.52 -24.62 -11.00
N GLN A 266 -3.14 -24.19 -9.89
CA GLN A 266 -4.43 -24.70 -9.41
C GLN A 266 -5.63 -23.91 -9.93
N ILE A 267 -5.46 -22.62 -10.21
CA ILE A 267 -6.57 -21.81 -10.71
C ILE A 267 -7.02 -22.29 -12.09
N SER A 268 -8.26 -22.76 -12.16
CA SER A 268 -8.94 -23.04 -13.41
C SER A 268 -9.27 -21.71 -14.09
N LEU A 269 -8.52 -21.36 -15.11
CA LEU A 269 -8.65 -20.11 -15.87
C LEU A 269 -9.20 -20.34 -17.27
#